data_AF-A0A4Q1EYQ0-F1
#
_entry.id   AF-A0A4Q1EYQ0-F1
#
_cell.length_a   1.000
_cell.length_b   1.000
_cell.length_c   1.000
_cell.angle_alpha   90.00
_cell.angle_beta   90.00
_cell.angle_gamma   90.00
#
_symmetry.space_group_name_H-M   'P 1'
#
loop_
_entity.id
_entity.type
_entity.pdbx_description
1 polymer ?
#
loop_
_entity_poly.entity_id
_entity_poly.type
_entity_poly.pdbx_seq_one_letter_code
_entity_poly.pdbx_strand_id
1 'polypeptide(L)'
;MHIPDLHSFLKTELHPLKEVTYPAKTILLEEEKISDKMFLVKNGALRVFFYQDGKELTLDFITENQAVSSFDSFLNGIPSDFVIETLESTTVYELHTDTFHTLMENQEFQHTFHPLFYKRFSEINKRLISFIKDSPQQRYEQLLKNRPELLLRFPQHYIASYLGITSVSLSRIRNRR
;
A
#
# COMPACT_ATOMS: atom_id res chain seq x y z
N MET A 1 3.00 17.21 -13.51
CA MET A 1 3.45 17.53 -12.15
C MET A 1 4.58 16.56 -11.83
N HIS A 2 5.81 17.06 -11.75
CA HIS A 2 6.95 16.27 -11.27
C HIS A 2 6.76 16.17 -9.75
N ILE A 3 6.40 14.99 -9.25
CA ILE A 3 6.45 14.73 -7.81
C ILE A 3 7.95 14.64 -7.49
N PRO A 4 8.50 15.47 -6.58
CA PRO A 4 9.89 15.36 -6.17
C PRO A 4 10.20 13.91 -5.79
N ASP A 5 11.41 13.45 -6.09
CA ASP A 5 11.84 12.13 -5.60
C ASP A 5 11.72 12.14 -4.07
N LEU A 6 10.76 11.36 -3.58
CA LEU A 6 10.45 11.29 -2.17
C LEU A 6 11.70 10.85 -1.39
N HIS A 7 12.50 9.93 -1.92
CA HIS A 7 13.74 9.51 -1.29
C HIS A 7 14.78 10.65 -1.16
N SER A 8 14.77 11.63 -2.08
CA SER A 8 15.62 12.81 -2.00
C SER A 8 15.13 13.78 -0.92
N PHE A 9 13.81 14.02 -0.83
CA PHE A 9 13.24 14.92 0.18
C PHE A 9 13.37 14.37 1.62
N LEU A 10 13.11 13.07 1.84
CA LEU A 10 13.28 12.43 3.17
C LEU A 10 14.74 12.46 3.66
N LYS A 11 15.71 12.59 2.74
CA LYS A 11 17.14 12.62 3.06
C LYS A 11 17.65 14.00 3.46
N THR A 12 16.99 15.08 3.04
CA THR A 12 17.45 16.45 3.29
C THR A 12 16.71 17.11 4.44
N GLU A 13 15.37 17.08 4.46
CA GLU A 13 14.57 17.94 5.35
C GLU A 13 13.96 17.21 6.55
N LEU A 14 14.05 15.88 6.59
CA LEU A 14 13.57 15.09 7.72
C LEU A 14 14.73 14.66 8.61
N HIS A 15 14.59 14.90 9.92
CA HIS A 15 15.35 14.13 10.91
C HIS A 15 15.18 12.65 10.56
N PRO A 16 16.28 11.87 10.54
CA PRO A 16 16.33 10.63 9.77
C PRO A 16 15.21 9.69 10.19
N LEU A 17 14.18 9.59 9.33
CA LEU A 17 13.09 8.65 9.54
C LEU A 17 13.72 7.28 9.70
N LYS A 18 13.26 6.55 10.72
CA LYS A 18 13.92 5.32 11.13
C LYS A 18 13.82 4.31 9.99
N GLU A 19 14.94 4.10 9.30
CA GLU A 19 15.04 3.11 8.23
C GLU A 19 15.13 1.73 8.88
N VAL A 20 14.17 0.87 8.56
CA VAL A 20 14.08 -0.50 9.10
C VAL A 20 13.90 -1.48 7.95
N THR A 21 14.70 -2.54 7.94
CA THR A 21 14.52 -3.68 7.04
C THR A 21 13.85 -4.82 7.79
N TYR A 22 12.72 -5.27 7.26
CA TYR A 22 11.94 -6.39 7.76
C TYR A 22 12.09 -7.60 6.84
N PRO A 23 12.25 -8.84 7.36
CA PRO A 23 12.23 -10.03 6.53
C PRO A 23 10.83 -10.26 5.93
N ALA A 24 10.74 -11.14 4.93
CA ALA A 24 9.47 -11.52 4.33
C ALA A 24 8.52 -12.16 5.36
N LYS A 25 7.20 -11.95 5.20
CA LYS A 25 6.12 -12.41 6.09
C LYS A 25 6.17 -11.85 7.51
N THR A 26 6.71 -10.64 7.66
CA THR A 26 6.62 -9.90 8.91
C THR A 26 5.31 -9.14 8.94
N ILE A 27 4.50 -9.37 9.98
CA ILE A 27 3.33 -8.54 10.28
C ILE A 27 3.81 -7.23 10.91
N LEU A 28 3.50 -6.11 10.26
CA LEU A 28 3.82 -4.75 10.73
C LEU A 28 2.65 -4.13 11.50
N LEU A 29 1.44 -4.61 11.24
CA LEU A 29 0.19 -4.26 11.92
C LEU A 29 -0.75 -5.46 11.82
N GLU A 30 -1.32 -5.90 12.94
CA GLU A 30 -2.41 -6.87 13.00
C GLU A 30 -3.78 -6.15 12.96
N GLU A 31 -4.81 -6.86 12.50
CA GLU A 31 -6.22 -6.48 12.65
C GLU A 31 -6.56 -6.32 14.15
N GLU A 32 -7.48 -5.41 14.50
CA GLU A 32 -7.86 -5.07 15.88
C GLU A 32 -6.71 -4.52 16.77
N LYS A 33 -5.57 -4.09 16.18
CA LYS A 33 -4.51 -3.37 16.90
C LYS A 33 -4.46 -1.90 16.53
N ILE A 34 -3.94 -1.11 17.48
CA ILE A 34 -3.57 0.29 17.27
C ILE A 34 -2.09 0.34 16.86
N SER A 35 -1.83 0.87 15.67
CA SER A 35 -0.54 1.37 15.17
C SER A 35 -0.51 2.90 15.18
N ASP A 36 0.58 3.45 15.72
CA ASP A 36 0.99 4.85 15.66
C ASP A 36 1.96 5.12 14.48
N LYS A 37 2.02 4.22 13.49
CA LYS A 37 2.98 4.26 12.38
C LYS A 37 2.36 4.40 11.00
N MET A 38 3.04 5.20 10.18
CA MET A 38 3.03 5.14 8.73
C MET A 38 4.33 4.50 8.23
N PHE A 39 4.21 3.63 7.23
CA PHE A 39 5.33 2.97 6.57
C PHE A 39 5.45 3.48 5.14
N LEU A 40 6.66 3.88 4.75
CA LEU A 40 6.99 4.23 3.37
C LEU A 40 8.01 3.25 2.80
N VAL A 41 7.65 2.56 1.72
CA VAL A 41 8.48 1.51 1.13
C VAL A 41 9.63 2.11 0.31
N LYS A 42 10.86 1.90 0.80
CA LYS A 42 12.12 2.26 0.12
C LYS A 42 12.54 1.18 -0.88
N ASN A 43 12.38 -0.08 -0.49
CA ASN A 43 12.67 -1.27 -1.31
C ASN A 43 11.81 -2.43 -0.80
N GLY A 44 11.31 -3.29 -1.68
CA GLY A 44 10.47 -4.42 -1.31
C GLY A 44 8.98 -4.12 -1.49
N ALA A 45 8.13 -4.81 -0.74
CA ALA A 45 6.69 -4.61 -0.85
C ALA A 45 5.89 -5.05 0.37
N LEU A 46 4.79 -4.34 0.63
CA LEU A 46 3.80 -4.66 1.64
C LEU A 46 2.49 -5.09 0.99
N ARG A 47 1.76 -5.97 1.66
CA ARG A 47 0.38 -6.33 1.39
C ARG A 47 -0.51 -5.76 2.47
N VAL A 48 -1.65 -5.21 2.06
CA VAL A 48 -2.74 -4.84 2.96
C VAL A 48 -3.86 -5.84 2.75
N PHE A 49 -4.33 -6.50 3.80
CA PHE A 49 -5.42 -7.47 3.72
C PHE A 49 -6.20 -7.57 5.03
N PHE A 50 -7.42 -8.08 4.98
CA PHE A 50 -8.28 -8.33 6.13
C PHE A 50 -8.85 -9.74 6.05
N TYR A 51 -9.44 -10.26 7.14
CA TYR A 51 -10.04 -11.59 7.15
C TYR A 51 -11.55 -11.56 6.88
N GLN A 52 -12.02 -12.42 5.98
CA GLN A 52 -13.44 -12.73 5.81
C GLN A 52 -13.65 -14.24 5.73
N ASP A 53 -14.49 -14.80 6.61
CA ASP A 53 -14.77 -16.24 6.72
C ASP A 53 -13.50 -17.11 6.79
N GLY A 54 -12.49 -16.64 7.54
CA GLY A 54 -11.19 -17.29 7.68
C GLY A 54 -10.30 -17.24 6.43
N LYS A 55 -10.61 -16.38 5.45
CA LYS A 55 -9.83 -16.18 4.22
C LYS A 55 -9.30 -14.76 4.14
N GLU A 56 -8.09 -14.62 3.62
CA GLU A 56 -7.44 -13.32 3.43
C GLU A 56 -7.94 -12.61 2.17
N LEU A 57 -8.51 -11.41 2.35
CA LEU A 57 -8.93 -10.54 1.27
C LEU A 57 -7.94 -9.38 1.09
N THR A 58 -7.25 -9.38 -0.05
CA THR A 58 -6.19 -8.41 -0.33
C THR A 58 -6.79 -7.08 -0.75
N LEU A 59 -6.67 -6.07 0.11
CA LEU A 59 -7.11 -4.71 -0.14
C LEU A 59 -6.13 -3.94 -1.03
N ASP A 60 -4.82 -4.12 -0.83
CA ASP A 60 -3.80 -3.41 -1.60
C ASP A 60 -2.40 -4.05 -1.63
N PHE A 61 -1.58 -3.55 -2.56
CA PHE A 61 -0.14 -3.78 -2.63
C PHE A 61 0.60 -2.45 -2.63
N ILE A 62 1.54 -2.30 -1.70
CA ILE A 62 2.35 -1.10 -1.49
C ILE A 62 3.77 -1.45 -1.93
N THR A 63 4.25 -0.85 -3.02
CA THR A 63 5.60 -1.06 -3.55
C THR A 63 6.44 0.20 -3.39
N GLU A 64 7.65 0.20 -3.93
CA GLU A 64 8.61 1.30 -3.81
C GLU A 64 8.01 2.68 -4.11
N ASN A 65 8.37 3.66 -3.29
CA ASN A 65 7.85 5.05 -3.32
C ASN A 65 6.35 5.18 -2.99
N GLN A 66 5.72 4.17 -2.39
CA GLN A 66 4.35 4.24 -1.87
C GLN A 66 4.34 4.14 -0.34
N ALA A 67 3.47 4.93 0.30
CA ALA A 67 3.22 4.90 1.73
C ALA A 67 1.91 4.17 2.07
N VAL A 68 1.84 3.67 3.31
CA VAL A 68 0.65 3.06 3.91
C VAL A 68 0.60 3.35 5.41
N SER A 69 -0.61 3.59 5.91
CA SER A 69 -0.97 3.53 7.33
C SER A 69 -2.43 3.08 7.42
N SER A 70 -2.84 2.57 8.57
CA SER A 70 -4.26 2.56 8.94
C SER A 70 -4.57 3.95 9.48
N PHE A 71 -5.17 4.84 8.67
CA PHE A 71 -5.28 6.26 9.02
C PHE A 71 -6.10 6.51 10.29
N ASP A 72 -7.16 5.74 10.51
CA ASP A 72 -7.98 5.83 11.74
C ASP A 72 -7.21 5.37 12.98
N SER A 73 -6.35 4.36 12.85
CA SER A 73 -5.42 3.99 13.90
C SER A 73 -4.34 5.05 14.13
N PHE A 74 -3.73 5.49 13.03
CA PHE A 74 -2.57 6.38 13.01
C PHE A 74 -2.89 7.78 13.54
N LEU A 75 -4.08 8.31 13.26
CA LEU A 75 -4.48 9.67 13.64
C LEU A 75 -5.50 9.70 14.80
N ASN A 76 -6.38 8.69 14.90
CA ASN A 76 -7.51 8.70 15.84
C ASN A 76 -7.37 7.64 16.95
N GLY A 77 -6.34 6.79 16.93
CA GLY A 77 -6.14 5.72 17.92
C GLY A 77 -7.19 4.60 17.86
N ILE A 78 -7.86 4.43 16.72
CA ILE A 78 -8.90 3.42 16.50
C ILE A 78 -8.26 2.09 16.04
N PRO A 79 -8.69 0.91 16.54
CA PRO A 79 -8.17 -0.37 16.05
C PRO A 79 -8.27 -0.52 14.52
N SER A 80 -7.29 -1.19 13.90
CA SER A 80 -7.23 -1.33 12.45
C SER A 80 -8.14 -2.43 11.90
N ASP A 81 -8.94 -2.11 10.88
CA ASP A 81 -9.75 -3.07 10.09
C ASP A 81 -8.91 -4.01 9.19
N PHE A 82 -7.59 -3.93 9.23
CA PHE A 82 -6.72 -4.70 8.34
C PHE A 82 -5.31 -4.93 8.89
N VAL A 83 -4.69 -5.96 8.34
CA VAL A 83 -3.29 -6.40 8.50
C VAL A 83 -2.38 -5.71 7.47
N ILE A 84 -1.15 -5.37 7.89
CA ILE A 84 -0.04 -4.99 6.99
C ILE A 84 1.05 -6.06 7.12
N GLU A 85 1.40 -6.73 6.02
CA GLU A 85 2.43 -7.78 5.95
C GLU A 85 3.52 -7.43 4.93
N THR A 86 4.78 -7.75 5.18
CA THR A 86 5.85 -7.73 4.17
C THR A 86 5.77 -8.95 3.24
N LEU A 87 5.72 -8.76 1.92
CA LEU A 87 5.69 -9.88 0.97
C LEU A 87 7.08 -10.48 0.69
N GLU A 88 8.11 -9.67 0.88
CA GLU A 88 9.51 -9.98 0.67
C GLU A 88 10.37 -9.19 1.67
N SER A 89 11.70 -9.33 1.62
CA SER A 89 12.60 -8.48 2.41
C SER A 89 12.35 -7.02 2.05
N THR A 90 11.82 -6.24 2.99
CA THR A 90 11.27 -4.91 2.71
C THR A 90 11.92 -3.88 3.64
N THR A 91 12.57 -2.89 3.04
CA THR A 91 13.09 -1.72 3.75
C THR A 91 12.07 -0.60 3.69
N VAL A 92 11.70 -0.09 4.86
CA VAL A 92 10.75 1.02 5.04
C VAL A 92 11.39 2.15 5.82
N TYR A 93 10.89 3.36 5.60
CA TYR A 93 10.99 4.43 6.57
C TYR A 93 9.77 4.36 7.50
N GLU A 94 9.99 4.22 8.81
CA GLU A 94 8.94 4.34 9.82
C GLU A 94 8.73 5.82 10.20
N LEU A 95 7.48 6.28 10.16
CA LEU A 95 7.08 7.61 10.61
C LEU A 95 6.00 7.46 11.68
N HIS A 96 6.29 7.93 12.90
CA HIS A 96 5.36 7.91 14.03
C HIS A 96 4.39 9.11 13.99
N THR A 97 3.20 8.96 14.57
CA THR A 97 2.13 9.98 14.61
C THR A 97 2.62 11.34 15.13
N ASP A 98 3.31 11.40 16.26
CA ASP A 98 3.82 12.65 16.85
C ASP A 98 4.81 13.36 15.93
N THR A 99 5.66 12.58 15.26
CA THR A 99 6.59 13.11 14.25
C THR A 99 5.82 13.61 13.04
N PHE A 100 4.83 12.87 12.54
CA PHE A 100 4.00 13.30 11.41
C PHE A 100 3.25 14.60 11.70
N HIS A 101 2.65 14.76 12.87
CA HIS A 101 2.03 16.04 13.27
C HIS A 101 3.04 17.18 13.27
N THR A 102 4.21 16.97 13.87
CA THR A 102 5.29 17.97 13.88
C THR A 102 5.74 18.36 12.46
N LEU A 103 5.83 17.39 11.56
CA LEU A 103 6.21 17.61 10.16
C LEU A 103 5.10 18.28 9.35
N MET A 104 3.83 18.02 9.66
CA MET A 104 2.70 18.70 9.02
C MET A 104 2.64 20.20 9.32
N GLU A 105 3.32 20.71 10.35
CA GLU A 105 3.51 22.16 10.56
C GLU A 105 4.55 22.79 9.61
N ASN A 106 5.38 21.98 8.94
CA ASN A 106 6.38 22.45 7.98
C ASN A 106 5.81 22.55 6.55
N GLN A 107 5.84 23.74 5.95
CA GLN A 107 5.30 23.98 4.61
C GLN A 107 6.02 23.19 3.50
N GLU A 108 7.32 22.94 3.61
CA GLU A 108 8.07 22.15 2.63
C GLU A 108 7.70 20.67 2.68
N PHE A 109 7.48 20.15 3.89
CA PHE A 109 6.90 18.81 4.08
C PHE A 109 5.50 18.73 3.46
N GLN A 110 4.61 19.70 3.73
CA GLN A 110 3.29 19.76 3.10
C GLN A 110 3.37 19.77 1.56
N HIS A 111 4.28 20.56 0.98
CA HIS A 111 4.47 20.65 -0.47
C HIS A 111 4.91 19.32 -1.10
N THR A 112 5.64 18.47 -0.37
CA THR A 112 6.02 17.13 -0.84
C THR A 112 4.95 16.06 -0.53
N PHE A 113 4.36 16.10 0.67
CA PHE A 113 3.41 15.09 1.15
C PHE A 113 2.05 15.18 0.46
N HIS A 114 1.50 16.39 0.25
CA HIS A 114 0.18 16.55 -0.35
C HIS A 114 0.07 15.94 -1.77
N PRO A 115 1.00 16.16 -2.73
CA PRO A 115 0.95 15.50 -4.04
C PRO A 115 0.98 13.97 -3.97
N LEU A 116 1.72 13.39 -3.02
CA LEU A 116 1.78 11.94 -2.80
C LEU A 116 0.45 11.39 -2.29
N PHE A 117 -0.13 12.04 -1.28
CA PHE A 117 -1.44 11.71 -0.75
C PHE A 117 -2.53 11.83 -1.82
N TYR A 118 -2.57 12.93 -2.58
CA TYR A 118 -3.55 13.13 -3.66
C TYR A 118 -3.41 12.10 -4.78
N LYS A 119 -2.18 11.75 -5.19
CA LYS A 119 -1.94 10.68 -6.16
C LYS A 119 -2.49 9.35 -5.63
N ARG A 120 -2.16 8.99 -4.38
CA ARG A 120 -2.59 7.73 -3.76
C ARG A 120 -4.10 7.64 -3.60
N PHE A 121 -4.74 8.72 -3.15
CA PHE A 121 -6.19 8.84 -3.06
C PHE A 121 -6.84 8.71 -4.45
N SER A 122 -6.27 9.32 -5.50
CA SER A 122 -6.76 9.19 -6.87
C SER A 122 -6.67 7.74 -7.40
N GLU A 123 -5.58 7.02 -7.09
CA GLU A 123 -5.40 5.60 -7.44
C GLU A 123 -6.46 4.72 -6.77
N ILE A 124 -6.68 4.90 -5.46
CA ILE A 124 -7.69 4.15 -4.68
C ILE A 124 -9.10 4.41 -5.22
N ASN A 125 -9.46 5.67 -5.47
CA ASN A 125 -10.77 6.03 -6.04
C ASN A 125 -10.99 5.42 -7.43
N LYS A 126 -9.98 5.45 -8.31
CA LYS A 126 -10.05 4.82 -9.64
C LYS A 126 -10.25 3.31 -9.52
N ARG A 127 -9.57 2.65 -8.58
CA ARG A 127 -9.77 1.22 -8.29
C ARG A 127 -11.18 0.95 -7.79
N LEU A 128 -11.69 1.72 -6.83
CA LEU A 128 -13.06 1.57 -6.31
C LEU A 128 -14.12 1.72 -7.41
N ILE A 129 -13.99 2.74 -8.27
CA ILE A 129 -14.88 2.93 -9.44
C ILE A 129 -14.79 1.72 -10.38
N SER A 130 -13.58 1.20 -10.64
CA SER A 130 -13.38 0.01 -11.48
C SER A 130 -13.98 -1.26 -10.88
N PHE A 131 -13.96 -1.42 -9.56
CA PHE A 131 -14.64 -2.53 -8.87
C PHE A 131 -16.16 -2.52 -9.05
N ILE A 132 -16.76 -1.32 -9.06
CA ILE A 132 -18.22 -1.13 -9.26
C ILE A 132 -18.61 -1.27 -10.74
N LYS A 133 -17.79 -0.71 -11.65
CA LYS A 133 -18.15 -0.53 -13.06
C LYS A 133 -17.61 -1.63 -13.99
N ASP A 134 -16.39 -2.09 -13.77
CA ASP A 134 -15.65 -2.89 -14.76
C ASP A 134 -15.72 -4.38 -14.44
N SER A 135 -15.79 -5.20 -15.48
CA SER A 135 -15.71 -6.65 -15.36
C SER A 135 -14.34 -7.12 -14.86
N PRO A 136 -14.22 -8.32 -14.25
CA PRO A 136 -12.93 -8.85 -13.81
C PRO A 136 -11.86 -8.95 -14.90
N GLN A 137 -12.25 -9.17 -16.16
CA GLN A 137 -11.36 -9.13 -17.32
C GLN A 137 -10.74 -7.75 -17.48
N GLN A 138 -11.57 -6.70 -17.47
CA GLN A 138 -11.11 -5.31 -17.61
C GLN A 138 -10.24 -4.89 -16.41
N ARG A 139 -10.57 -5.32 -15.18
CA ARG A 139 -9.72 -5.07 -14.00
C ARG A 139 -8.35 -5.72 -14.13
N TYR A 140 -8.28 -6.96 -14.61
CA TYR A 140 -7.02 -7.64 -14.91
C TYR A 140 -6.21 -6.92 -16.00
N GLU A 141 -6.87 -6.42 -17.04
CA GLU A 141 -6.22 -5.68 -18.13
C GLU A 141 -5.67 -4.32 -17.69
N GLN A 142 -6.40 -3.62 -16.82
CA GLN A 142 -5.92 -2.40 -16.17
C GLN A 142 -4.73 -2.70 -15.25
N LEU A 143 -4.76 -3.78 -14.48
CA LEU A 143 -3.63 -4.23 -13.66
C LEU A 143 -2.39 -4.52 -14.52
N LEU A 144 -2.53 -5.30 -15.59
CA LEU A 144 -1.45 -5.61 -16.51
C LEU A 144 -0.86 -4.35 -17.18
N LYS A 145 -1.68 -3.34 -17.48
CA LYS A 145 -1.22 -2.09 -18.08
C LYS A 145 -0.54 -1.16 -17.09
N ASN A 146 -1.10 -1.01 -15.90
CA ASN A 146 -0.74 0.05 -14.96
C ASN A 146 0.26 -0.41 -13.89
N ARG A 147 0.23 -1.69 -13.50
CA ARG A 147 1.08 -2.31 -12.48
C ARG A 147 1.45 -3.77 -12.84
N PRO A 148 2.11 -4.01 -13.99
CA PRO A 148 2.52 -5.35 -14.41
C PRO A 148 3.48 -6.03 -13.44
N GLU A 149 4.24 -5.27 -12.65
CA GLU A 149 5.19 -5.78 -11.65
C GLU A 149 4.50 -6.70 -10.64
N LEU A 150 3.26 -6.37 -10.22
CA LEU A 150 2.51 -7.18 -9.25
C LEU A 150 2.25 -8.61 -9.77
N LEU A 151 1.98 -8.74 -11.07
CA LEU A 151 1.70 -10.02 -11.73
C LEU A 151 2.95 -10.91 -11.87
N LEU A 152 4.14 -10.31 -11.85
CA LEU A 152 5.43 -11.00 -11.95
C LEU A 152 6.02 -11.30 -10.58
N ARG A 153 5.77 -10.43 -9.59
CA ARG A 153 6.39 -10.43 -8.26
C ARG A 153 5.61 -11.24 -7.22
N PHE A 154 4.28 -11.31 -7.31
CA PHE A 154 3.44 -11.86 -6.22
C PHE A 154 2.60 -13.09 -6.58
N PRO A 155 2.27 -13.96 -5.59
CA PRO A 155 1.46 -15.14 -5.81
C PRO A 155 0.08 -14.86 -6.45
N GLN A 156 -0.31 -15.71 -7.41
CA GLN A 156 -1.56 -15.57 -8.15
C GLN A 156 -2.81 -15.50 -7.27
N HIS A 157 -2.81 -16.11 -6.08
CA HIS A 157 -3.97 -16.06 -5.18
C HIS A 157 -4.13 -14.70 -4.49
N TYR A 158 -3.04 -14.01 -4.12
CA TYR A 158 -3.11 -12.62 -3.64
C TYR A 158 -3.57 -11.69 -4.76
N ILE A 159 -3.08 -11.88 -5.98
CA ILE A 159 -3.53 -11.12 -7.16
C ILE A 159 -5.01 -11.34 -7.47
N ALA A 160 -5.50 -12.58 -7.40
CA ALA A 160 -6.90 -12.89 -7.63
C ALA A 160 -7.79 -12.21 -6.57
N SER A 161 -7.39 -12.31 -5.29
CA SER A 161 -8.02 -11.66 -4.15
C SER A 161 -8.08 -10.13 -4.35
N TYR A 162 -6.98 -9.49 -4.74
CA TYR A 162 -6.88 -8.06 -5.07
C TYR A 162 -7.71 -7.62 -6.30
N LEU A 163 -8.08 -8.56 -7.18
CA LEU A 163 -9.00 -8.31 -8.30
C LEU A 163 -10.48 -8.60 -7.95
N GLY A 164 -10.77 -9.07 -6.74
CA GLY A 164 -12.09 -9.50 -6.30
C GLY A 164 -12.59 -10.76 -6.99
N ILE A 165 -11.70 -11.73 -7.28
CA ILE A 165 -12.03 -12.99 -7.95
C ILE A 165 -11.27 -14.18 -7.38
N THR A 166 -11.72 -15.39 -7.71
CA THR A 166 -11.00 -16.63 -7.35
C THR A 166 -9.75 -16.84 -8.22
N SER A 167 -8.76 -17.57 -7.69
CA SER A 167 -7.57 -17.98 -8.45
C SER A 167 -7.92 -18.75 -9.73
N VAL A 168 -9.02 -19.53 -9.72
CA VAL A 168 -9.56 -20.25 -10.88
C VAL A 168 -10.08 -19.27 -11.94
N SER A 169 -10.84 -18.24 -11.53
CA SER A 169 -11.32 -17.19 -12.43
C SER A 169 -10.15 -16.43 -13.07
N LEU A 170 -9.12 -16.09 -12.28
CA LEU A 170 -7.91 -15.44 -12.81
C LEU A 170 -7.13 -16.35 -13.78
N SER A 171 -7.03 -17.65 -13.49
CA SER A 171 -6.41 -18.62 -14.41
C SER A 171 -7.15 -18.68 -15.75
N ARG A 172 -8.48 -18.73 -15.72
CA ARG A 172 -9.32 -18.69 -16.94
C ARG A 172 -9.18 -17.39 -17.73
N ILE A 173 -9.00 -16.26 -17.06
CA ILE A 173 -8.75 -14.95 -17.70
C ILE A 173 -7.38 -14.96 -18.41
N ARG A 174 -6.35 -15.50 -17.78
CA ARG A 174 -4.99 -15.61 -18.35
C ARG A 174 -4.94 -16.52 -19.58
N ASN A 175 -5.64 -17.65 -19.55
CA ASN A 175 -5.60 -18.67 -20.61
C ASN A 175 -6.52 -18.38 -21.82
N ARG A 176 -7.17 -17.20 -21.87
CA ARG A 176 -7.97 -16.73 -23.02
C ARG A 176 -7.16 -15.87 -24.00
N ARG A 177 -5.84 -15.81 -23.81
CA ARG A 177 -4.84 -15.17 -24.67
C ARG A 177 -3.85 -16.22 -25.14
#